data_AF-A0A6V8K6N3-F1
#
_entry.id   AF-A0A6V8K6N3-F1
#
_cell.length_a   1.000
_cell.length_b   1.000
_cell.length_c   1.000
_cell.angle_alpha   90.00
_cell.angle_beta   90.00
_cell.angle_gamma   90.00
#
_symmetry.space_group_name_H-M   'P 1'
#
loop_
_entity.id
_entity.type
_entity.pdbx_description
1 polymer ?
#
loop_
_entity_poly.entity_id
_entity_poly.type
_entity_poly.pdbx_seq_one_letter_code
_entity_poly.pdbx_strand_id
1 'polypeptide(L)'
;MRNAYTLQLNTNYFPTTAESCQTHPGCQGWQQFVLANDGAQAYVYIQYWLRNYNAECPDGWDEHYPFPGDVTAISCYQNTAAVPAANMPITAMETFELIGIENGNPILDSAMFRYDTQGTPPETKLLRVTAGSTVNPGQEWRQAEFNVFGYGNGSDAIFNPDNPDNPGHADYHDADMHVRTQINYGGLSKPRCVNGGFSDEANNLNFVASKPAATGTAPAILVHQGSTGGIALNGCDVAAIIGDTHQYTSAGLAYDFQATGDFIEAQVGTMFEVQTRKANTPSWANASVNRSVGVRMSGSRVTVCDGSRLVVNGTTTGLASGASLRLPTGVNIERVDNSYTVSDPSGNGVRITGYGSHTDVKVGIADRSAAVRGLLGNPDNDPTRLEAKDGRQFTVPVPFNLLYGVFGNSWRVSPSASLLQPCTTVAAANPSSPFYAGHLPSQIRQRAQDLCNARGTAQGWLDACVLDVVVLGDHAVGVYTDQPEPAVLGNPPQPPIPCSGSGPCPRNGPVQPR
;
A
#
# COMPACT_ATOMS: atom_id res chain seq x y z
N MET A 1 24.92 -10.71 4.80
CA MET A 1 26.18 -10.14 4.27
C MET A 1 25.86 -8.78 3.67
N ARG A 2 26.80 -7.82 3.62
CA ARG A 2 26.55 -6.51 2.99
C ARG A 2 26.36 -6.71 1.48
N ASN A 3 25.39 -6.02 0.88
CA ASN A 3 25.03 -6.14 -0.54
C ASN A 3 24.58 -7.55 -0.98
N ALA A 4 24.17 -8.43 -0.07
CA ALA A 4 23.55 -9.69 -0.46
C ALA A 4 22.04 -9.50 -0.68
N TYR A 5 21.55 -9.77 -1.90
CA TYR A 5 20.13 -9.62 -2.27
C TYR A 5 19.83 -10.41 -3.55
N THR A 6 18.54 -10.57 -3.85
CA THR A 6 18.08 -11.04 -5.16
C THR A 6 17.17 -10.00 -5.81
N LEU A 7 17.22 -9.90 -7.13
CA LEU A 7 16.09 -9.40 -7.92
C LEU A 7 15.34 -10.64 -8.39
N GLN A 8 14.06 -10.75 -8.05
CA GLN A 8 13.25 -11.89 -8.46
C GLN A 8 12.07 -11.39 -9.27
N LEU A 9 11.92 -11.90 -10.49
CA LEU A 9 10.72 -11.79 -11.29
C LEU A 9 10.01 -13.15 -11.27
N ASN A 10 8.87 -13.20 -10.59
CA ASN A 10 8.14 -14.43 -10.32
C ASN A 10 6.86 -14.46 -11.14
N THR A 11 6.55 -15.64 -11.66
CA THR A 11 5.22 -16.00 -12.17
C THR A 11 4.24 -16.19 -11.00
N ASN A 12 2.93 -16.18 -11.27
CA ASN A 12 1.98 -16.80 -10.35
C ASN A 12 2.23 -18.31 -10.22
N TYR A 13 1.63 -18.94 -9.22
CA TYR A 13 1.48 -20.40 -9.23
C TYR A 13 0.48 -20.80 -10.33
N PHE A 14 0.81 -21.84 -11.10
CA PHE A 14 -0.01 -22.29 -12.23
C PHE A 14 -0.12 -23.82 -12.31
N PRO A 15 -1.19 -24.35 -12.92
CA PRO A 15 -1.21 -25.74 -13.37
C PRO A 15 -0.11 -25.94 -14.42
N THR A 16 0.84 -26.84 -14.15
CA THR A 16 1.93 -27.13 -15.08
C THR A 16 1.65 -28.39 -15.89
N THR A 17 2.18 -28.42 -17.10
CA THR A 17 2.17 -29.62 -17.97
C THR A 17 3.38 -30.53 -17.73
N ALA A 18 4.28 -30.20 -16.80
CA ALA A 18 5.42 -31.05 -16.46
C ALA A 18 4.95 -32.45 -16.02
N GLU A 19 5.45 -33.50 -16.68
CA GLU A 19 5.05 -34.89 -16.43
C GLU A 19 5.22 -35.30 -14.96
N SER A 20 6.29 -34.82 -14.31
CA SER A 20 6.57 -35.05 -12.90
C SER A 20 5.44 -34.58 -11.99
N CYS A 21 4.74 -33.51 -12.36
CA CYS A 21 3.69 -32.88 -11.56
C CYS A 21 2.28 -33.43 -11.87
N GLN A 22 2.03 -33.91 -13.10
CA GLN A 22 0.72 -34.42 -13.52
C GLN A 22 0.21 -35.61 -12.68
N THR A 23 1.14 -36.39 -12.11
CA THR A 23 0.83 -37.56 -11.27
C THR A 23 0.63 -37.21 -9.80
N HIS A 24 0.85 -35.95 -9.41
CA HIS A 24 0.81 -35.48 -8.01
C HIS A 24 -0.38 -34.53 -7.80
N PRO A 25 -1.45 -34.97 -7.10
CA PRO A 25 -2.62 -34.13 -6.86
C PRO A 25 -2.26 -32.83 -6.13
N GLY A 26 -2.65 -31.68 -6.71
CA GLY A 26 -2.41 -30.37 -6.12
C GLY A 26 -1.02 -29.80 -6.40
N CYS A 27 -0.15 -30.53 -7.11
CA CYS A 27 1.13 -30.00 -7.55
C CYS A 27 0.93 -28.84 -8.54
N GLN A 28 1.71 -27.77 -8.36
CA GLN A 28 1.67 -26.57 -9.19
C GLN A 28 3.06 -26.21 -9.70
N GLY A 29 3.14 -25.64 -10.90
CA GLY A 29 4.35 -25.03 -11.40
C GLY A 29 4.52 -23.63 -10.83
N TRP A 30 5.78 -23.26 -10.62
CA TRP A 30 6.20 -21.90 -10.35
C TRP A 30 7.57 -21.66 -10.98
N GLN A 31 7.78 -20.45 -11.50
CA GLN A 31 9.00 -20.09 -12.21
C GLN A 31 9.46 -18.70 -11.78
N GLN A 32 10.75 -18.60 -11.49
CA GLN A 32 11.44 -17.38 -11.10
C GLN A 32 12.58 -17.09 -12.06
N PHE A 33 12.68 -15.85 -12.50
CA PHE A 33 13.87 -15.33 -13.16
C PHE A 33 14.63 -14.54 -12.11
N VAL A 34 15.92 -14.83 -11.93
CA VAL A 34 16.65 -14.36 -10.75
C VAL A 34 17.98 -13.74 -11.15
N LEU A 35 18.25 -12.54 -10.62
CA LEU A 35 19.61 -12.08 -10.36
C LEU A 35 19.87 -12.31 -8.86
N ALA A 36 20.85 -13.14 -8.51
CA ALA A 36 21.30 -13.31 -7.14
C ALA A 36 22.67 -12.66 -6.96
N ASN A 37 22.81 -11.74 -6.03
CA ASN A 37 24.09 -11.13 -5.68
C ASN A 37 24.46 -11.52 -4.25
N ASP A 38 25.55 -12.26 -4.03
CA ASP A 38 25.96 -12.73 -2.70
C ASP A 38 26.75 -11.69 -1.90
N GLY A 39 26.99 -10.52 -2.50
CA GLY A 39 27.83 -9.44 -1.97
C GLY A 39 29.27 -9.44 -2.50
N ALA A 40 29.68 -10.49 -3.21
CA ALA A 40 30.99 -10.64 -3.85
C ALA A 40 30.87 -10.96 -5.36
N GLN A 41 29.88 -11.73 -5.77
CA GLN A 41 29.58 -12.15 -7.13
C GLN A 41 28.07 -12.12 -7.38
N ALA A 42 27.71 -11.90 -8.63
CA ALA A 42 26.33 -11.95 -9.08
C ALA A 42 26.12 -13.12 -10.04
N TYR A 43 24.90 -13.64 -10.07
CA TYR A 43 24.50 -14.77 -10.89
C TYR A 43 23.14 -14.50 -11.50
N VAL A 44 23.00 -14.78 -12.80
CA VAL A 44 21.69 -14.79 -13.48
C VAL A 44 21.31 -16.22 -13.78
N TYR A 45 20.11 -16.63 -13.38
CA TYR A 45 19.58 -17.96 -13.65
C TYR A 45 18.05 -17.95 -13.69
N ILE A 46 17.50 -19.09 -14.08
CA ILE A 46 16.06 -19.38 -14.03
C ILE A 46 15.91 -20.49 -12.99
N GLN A 47 14.99 -20.29 -12.05
CA GLN A 47 14.63 -21.30 -11.06
C GLN A 47 13.23 -21.82 -11.35
N TYR A 48 13.13 -23.14 -11.43
CA TYR A 48 11.88 -23.86 -11.67
C TYR A 48 11.45 -24.55 -10.40
N TRP A 49 10.14 -24.56 -10.14
CA TRP A 49 9.56 -25.13 -8.94
C TRP A 49 8.36 -26.03 -9.24
N LEU A 50 8.30 -27.14 -8.53
CA LEU A 50 7.10 -27.97 -8.34
C LEU A 50 6.62 -27.74 -6.91
N ARG A 51 5.60 -26.90 -6.73
CA ARG A 51 5.00 -26.60 -5.43
C ARG A 51 4.01 -27.67 -5.05
N ASN A 52 3.88 -27.94 -3.75
CA ASN A 52 2.97 -28.96 -3.20
C ASN A 52 3.18 -30.36 -3.82
N TYR A 53 4.44 -30.73 -4.06
CA TYR A 53 4.81 -32.02 -4.64
C TYR A 53 4.53 -33.18 -3.68
N ASN A 54 4.84 -32.97 -2.40
CA ASN A 54 4.52 -33.87 -1.27
C ASN A 54 5.01 -35.32 -1.46
N ALA A 55 6.13 -35.48 -2.16
CA ALA A 55 6.82 -36.75 -2.43
C ALA A 55 8.34 -36.47 -2.61
N GLU A 56 9.15 -37.52 -2.69
CA GLU A 56 10.58 -37.41 -3.01
C GLU A 56 10.76 -36.72 -4.37
N CYS A 57 11.61 -35.71 -4.43
CA CYS A 57 11.76 -34.89 -5.63
C CYS A 57 12.32 -35.68 -6.82
N PRO A 58 11.94 -35.34 -8.07
CA PRO A 58 12.49 -36.00 -9.25
C PRO A 58 14.01 -35.87 -9.33
N ASP A 59 14.68 -36.82 -9.98
CA ASP A 59 16.13 -36.77 -10.18
C ASP A 59 16.59 -35.42 -10.74
N GLY A 60 17.59 -34.81 -10.08
CA GLY A 60 18.13 -33.50 -10.45
C GLY A 60 17.39 -32.29 -9.86
N TRP A 61 16.37 -32.52 -9.03
CA TRP A 61 15.68 -31.48 -8.27
C TRP A 61 16.07 -31.54 -6.80
N ASP A 62 16.21 -30.37 -6.20
CA ASP A 62 16.45 -30.19 -4.77
C ASP A 62 15.12 -30.11 -4.01
N GLU A 63 15.11 -30.65 -2.79
CA GLU A 63 13.96 -30.58 -1.89
C GLU A 63 13.91 -29.26 -1.12
N HIS A 64 12.71 -28.72 -0.97
CA HIS A 64 12.40 -27.57 -0.14
C HIS A 64 11.20 -27.86 0.76
N TYR A 65 11.35 -27.55 2.04
CA TYR A 65 10.36 -27.76 3.09
C TYR A 65 9.78 -26.40 3.51
N PRO A 66 8.56 -26.05 3.09
CA PRO A 66 7.99 -24.72 3.31
C PRO A 66 7.61 -24.47 4.79
N PHE A 67 7.44 -25.53 5.58
CA PHE A 67 7.10 -25.43 6.99
C PHE A 67 8.18 -26.06 7.87
N PRO A 68 8.81 -25.30 8.78
CA PRO A 68 9.80 -25.84 9.69
C PRO A 68 9.25 -27.03 10.51
N GLY A 69 9.88 -28.20 10.36
CA GLY A 69 9.52 -29.42 11.08
C GLY A 69 8.44 -30.29 10.42
N ASP A 70 7.85 -29.85 9.31
CA ASP A 70 6.98 -30.70 8.48
C ASP A 70 7.80 -31.30 7.32
N VAL A 71 8.09 -32.59 7.43
CA VAL A 71 8.83 -33.35 6.41
C VAL A 71 7.93 -33.92 5.31
N THR A 72 6.62 -33.68 5.38
CA THR A 72 5.63 -34.23 4.42
C THR A 72 5.20 -33.19 3.39
N ALA A 73 5.27 -31.90 3.74
CA ALA A 73 5.12 -30.81 2.80
C ALA A 73 6.44 -30.63 2.03
N ILE A 74 6.50 -31.15 0.80
CA ILE A 74 7.70 -31.09 -0.04
C ILE A 74 7.38 -30.28 -1.29
N SER A 75 8.21 -29.28 -1.58
CA SER A 75 8.32 -28.65 -2.90
C SER A 75 9.67 -28.98 -3.51
N CYS A 76 9.73 -29.07 -4.83
CA CYS A 76 10.97 -29.37 -5.54
C CYS A 76 11.41 -28.14 -6.32
N TYR A 77 12.71 -27.85 -6.35
CA TYR A 77 13.24 -26.80 -7.22
C TYR A 77 14.49 -27.25 -7.97
N GLN A 78 14.77 -26.58 -9.08
CA GLN A 78 16.05 -26.70 -9.78
C GLN A 78 16.42 -25.38 -10.43
N ASN A 79 17.72 -25.17 -10.63
CA ASN A 79 18.25 -23.99 -11.29
C ASN A 79 18.82 -24.36 -12.65
N THR A 80 18.67 -23.46 -13.62
CA THR A 80 19.50 -23.52 -14.82
C THR A 80 20.96 -23.24 -14.48
N ALA A 81 21.87 -23.61 -15.39
CA ALA A 81 23.27 -23.22 -15.28
C ALA A 81 23.38 -21.69 -15.22
N ALA A 82 23.88 -21.17 -14.11
CA ALA A 82 23.95 -19.74 -13.87
C ALA A 82 25.04 -19.06 -14.71
N VAL A 83 24.76 -17.82 -15.12
CA VAL A 83 25.76 -16.94 -15.74
C VAL A 83 26.35 -16.03 -14.67
N PRO A 84 27.65 -16.16 -14.36
CA PRO A 84 28.29 -15.35 -13.33
C PRO A 84 28.62 -13.95 -13.84
N ALA A 85 28.65 -13.00 -12.93
CA ALA A 85 29.11 -11.64 -13.11
C ALA A 85 29.81 -11.13 -11.84
N ALA A 86 30.48 -9.98 -11.97
CA ALA A 86 31.03 -9.30 -10.81
C ALA A 86 29.93 -8.86 -9.84
N ASN A 87 30.31 -8.59 -8.59
CA ASN A 87 29.43 -7.98 -7.59
C ASN A 87 28.62 -6.82 -8.18
N MET A 88 27.33 -6.78 -7.88
CA MET A 88 26.41 -5.72 -8.25
C MET A 88 26.06 -4.93 -6.98
N PRO A 89 26.71 -3.79 -6.71
CA PRO A 89 26.36 -2.98 -5.55
C PRO A 89 24.93 -2.48 -5.67
N ILE A 90 24.20 -2.53 -4.55
CA ILE A 90 22.79 -2.14 -4.52
C ILE A 90 22.57 -0.67 -4.90
N THR A 91 23.60 0.18 -4.75
CA THR A 91 23.59 1.59 -5.14
C THR A 91 23.60 1.84 -6.65
N ALA A 92 23.84 0.82 -7.49
CA ALA A 92 23.80 0.93 -8.95
C ALA A 92 22.43 0.55 -9.57
N MET A 93 21.44 0.29 -8.72
CA MET A 93 20.15 -0.29 -9.10
C MET A 93 19.30 0.57 -10.03
N GLU A 94 19.56 1.89 -10.10
CA GLU A 94 18.89 2.79 -11.05
C GLU A 94 19.04 2.35 -12.52
N THR A 95 20.06 1.54 -12.83
CA THR A 95 20.35 1.04 -14.19
C THR A 95 19.88 -0.40 -14.43
N PHE A 96 19.40 -1.08 -13.39
CA PHE A 96 19.13 -2.51 -13.42
C PHE A 96 17.77 -2.82 -14.07
N GLU A 97 17.75 -3.82 -14.93
CA GLU A 97 16.53 -4.38 -15.50
C GLU A 97 16.65 -5.90 -15.58
N LEU A 98 15.75 -6.60 -14.90
CA LEU A 98 15.60 -8.05 -15.00
C LEU A 98 14.42 -8.37 -15.91
N ILE A 99 14.66 -9.20 -16.93
CA ILE A 99 13.69 -9.56 -17.96
C ILE A 99 13.51 -11.07 -17.94
N GLY A 100 12.26 -11.50 -17.77
CA GLY A 100 11.82 -12.88 -17.95
C GLY A 100 11.05 -13.03 -19.26
N ILE A 101 11.39 -14.04 -20.06
CA ILE A 101 10.71 -14.34 -21.31
C ILE A 101 10.33 -15.82 -21.30
N GLU A 102 9.08 -16.10 -21.62
CA GLU A 102 8.61 -17.42 -22.06
C GLU A 102 8.39 -17.33 -23.58
N ASN A 103 9.13 -18.13 -24.35
CA ASN A 103 9.00 -18.20 -25.80
C ASN A 103 8.32 -19.52 -26.14
N GLY A 104 7.19 -19.49 -26.86
CA GLY A 104 6.45 -20.71 -27.20
C GLY A 104 6.98 -21.54 -28.37
N ASN A 105 8.04 -21.12 -29.10
CA ASN A 105 8.54 -21.89 -30.24
C ASN A 105 10.05 -21.67 -30.57
N PRO A 106 10.95 -22.63 -30.28
CA PRO A 106 10.71 -23.75 -29.36
C PRO A 106 10.39 -23.23 -27.95
N ILE A 107 9.78 -24.07 -27.09
CA ILE A 107 9.40 -23.68 -25.74
C ILE A 107 10.66 -23.42 -24.90
N LEU A 108 11.07 -22.16 -24.83
CA LEU A 108 12.30 -21.71 -24.18
C LEU A 108 11.99 -20.61 -23.18
N ASP A 109 12.61 -20.71 -22.01
CA ASP A 109 12.64 -19.61 -21.06
C ASP A 109 13.95 -18.84 -21.20
N SER A 110 13.90 -17.53 -21.00
CA SER A 110 15.11 -16.70 -20.88
C SER A 110 15.04 -15.77 -19.68
N ALA A 111 16.10 -15.79 -18.86
CA ALA A 111 16.41 -14.74 -17.90
C ALA A 111 17.46 -13.82 -18.52
N MET A 112 17.19 -12.53 -18.55
CA MET A 112 18.14 -11.53 -19.01
C MET A 112 18.28 -10.43 -17.97
N PHE A 113 19.51 -10.00 -17.71
CA PHE A 113 19.80 -8.90 -16.80
C PHE A 113 20.60 -7.83 -17.53
N ARG A 114 20.02 -6.64 -17.64
CA ARG A 114 20.65 -5.45 -18.21
C ARG A 114 21.07 -4.51 -17.09
N TYR A 115 22.28 -3.96 -17.21
CA TYR A 115 22.84 -2.98 -16.28
C TYR A 115 23.88 -2.11 -17.00
N ASP A 116 24.18 -0.94 -16.47
CA ASP A 116 25.27 -0.09 -16.97
C ASP A 116 26.51 -0.20 -16.08
N THR A 117 27.69 -0.18 -16.70
CA THR A 117 28.97 -0.20 -15.96
C THR A 117 29.29 1.17 -15.34
N GLN A 118 29.96 1.15 -14.19
CA GLN A 118 30.54 2.36 -13.59
C GLN A 118 31.82 2.75 -14.35
N GLY A 119 31.66 3.35 -15.53
CA GLY A 119 32.75 3.84 -16.38
C GLY A 119 32.36 5.14 -17.09
N THR A 120 33.33 5.80 -17.74
CA THR A 120 33.07 7.00 -18.56
C THR A 120 33.63 6.78 -19.96
N PRO A 121 32.79 6.59 -21.00
CA PRO A 121 31.32 6.51 -20.93
C PRO A 121 30.85 5.21 -20.25
N PRO A 122 29.66 5.18 -19.63
CA PRO A 122 29.05 3.94 -19.15
C PRO A 122 28.74 3.03 -20.33
N GLU A 123 28.95 1.73 -20.15
CA GLU A 123 28.58 0.72 -21.14
C GLU A 123 27.42 -0.13 -20.63
N THR A 124 26.38 -0.27 -21.46
CA THR A 124 25.29 -1.21 -21.18
C THR A 124 25.76 -2.65 -21.41
N LYS A 125 25.60 -3.49 -20.39
CA LYS A 125 25.87 -4.93 -20.43
C LYS A 125 24.56 -5.71 -20.33
N LEU A 126 24.59 -6.92 -20.86
CA LEU A 126 23.45 -7.83 -20.88
C LEU A 126 23.95 -9.23 -20.57
N LEU A 127 23.49 -9.79 -19.46
CA LEU A 127 23.65 -11.20 -19.13
C LEU A 127 22.41 -11.94 -19.60
N ARG A 128 22.57 -13.17 -20.09
CA ARG A 128 21.46 -13.98 -20.58
C ARG A 128 21.66 -15.45 -20.31
N VAL A 129 20.63 -16.07 -19.74
CA VAL A 129 20.46 -17.53 -19.71
C VAL A 129 19.25 -17.88 -20.57
N THR A 130 19.36 -18.93 -21.38
CA THR A 130 18.24 -19.52 -22.14
C THR A 130 18.22 -21.01 -21.91
N ALA A 131 17.07 -21.58 -21.58
CA ALA A 131 16.91 -23.02 -21.36
C ALA A 131 15.58 -23.51 -21.93
N GLY A 132 15.47 -24.82 -22.16
CA GLY A 132 14.17 -25.45 -22.43
C GLY A 132 13.27 -25.32 -21.21
N SER A 133 12.01 -24.95 -21.42
CA SER A 133 11.10 -24.75 -20.28
C SER A 133 10.78 -26.08 -19.60
N THR A 134 10.91 -26.11 -18.28
CA THR A 134 10.63 -27.33 -17.51
C THR A 134 9.23 -27.36 -16.92
N VAL A 135 8.72 -26.22 -16.45
CA VAL A 135 7.37 -26.13 -15.85
C VAL A 135 6.37 -25.42 -16.76
N ASN A 136 6.83 -24.65 -17.74
CA ASN A 136 6.05 -24.01 -18.80
C ASN A 136 4.70 -23.40 -18.34
N PRO A 137 4.70 -22.13 -17.90
CA PRO A 137 3.46 -21.46 -17.54
C PRO A 137 2.54 -21.19 -18.73
N GLY A 138 3.07 -20.96 -19.92
CA GLY A 138 2.32 -20.60 -21.13
C GLY A 138 1.22 -19.55 -20.86
N GLN A 139 -0.02 -19.87 -21.22
CA GLN A 139 -1.18 -18.97 -21.02
C GLN A 139 -1.60 -18.82 -19.55
N GLU A 140 -1.05 -19.62 -18.63
CA GLU A 140 -1.32 -19.53 -17.20
C GLU A 140 -0.39 -18.55 -16.46
N TRP A 141 0.58 -17.93 -17.16
CA TRP A 141 1.26 -16.74 -16.64
C TRP A 141 0.33 -15.53 -16.69
N ARG A 142 -0.40 -15.28 -15.60
CA ARG A 142 -1.42 -14.22 -15.48
C ARG A 142 -1.04 -13.11 -14.52
N GLN A 143 -0.09 -13.35 -13.61
CA GLN A 143 0.42 -12.36 -12.67
C GLN A 143 1.96 -12.39 -12.64
N ALA A 144 2.56 -11.24 -12.36
CA ALA A 144 3.99 -11.10 -12.17
C ALA A 144 4.24 -10.37 -10.85
N GLU A 145 5.15 -10.91 -10.05
CA GLU A 145 5.73 -10.24 -8.90
C GLU A 145 7.17 -9.87 -9.24
N PHE A 146 7.57 -8.65 -8.95
CA PHE A 146 8.96 -8.21 -9.09
C PHE A 146 9.34 -7.31 -7.94
N ASN A 147 10.44 -7.64 -7.26
CA ASN A 147 11.02 -6.80 -6.21
C ASN A 147 12.50 -7.15 -5.94
N VAL A 148 13.09 -6.40 -5.02
CA VAL A 148 14.36 -6.74 -4.36
C VAL A 148 14.05 -7.53 -3.11
N PHE A 149 14.62 -8.72 -3.01
CA PHE A 149 14.38 -9.66 -1.93
C PHE A 149 15.70 -10.06 -1.26
N GLY A 150 15.63 -10.74 -0.13
CA GLY A 150 16.79 -11.37 0.47
C GLY A 150 17.49 -12.36 -0.47
N TYR A 151 18.69 -12.80 -0.09
CA TYR A 151 19.51 -13.64 -0.96
C TYR A 151 18.99 -15.09 -1.12
N GLY A 152 17.89 -15.45 -0.47
CA GLY A 152 17.25 -16.77 -0.54
C GLY A 152 16.92 -17.35 0.83
N ASN A 153 16.32 -18.54 0.84
CA ASN A 153 15.90 -19.27 2.05
C ASN A 153 14.94 -18.46 2.94
N GLY A 154 14.04 -17.68 2.31
CA GLY A 154 13.10 -16.82 3.03
C GLY A 154 13.76 -15.68 3.83
N SER A 155 14.97 -15.27 3.44
CA SER A 155 15.67 -14.15 4.07
C SER A 155 15.14 -12.79 3.62
N ASP A 156 15.42 -11.78 4.43
CA ASP A 156 15.08 -10.39 4.14
C ASP A 156 16.28 -9.62 3.55
N ALA A 157 16.05 -8.82 2.51
CA ALA A 157 16.97 -7.76 2.14
C ALA A 157 16.78 -6.58 3.10
N ILE A 158 17.84 -6.31 3.89
CA ILE A 158 17.83 -5.23 4.87
C ILE A 158 18.54 -4.01 4.30
N PHE A 159 17.74 -3.01 3.93
CA PHE A 159 18.20 -1.70 3.50
C PHE A 159 18.45 -0.81 4.70
N ASN A 160 19.60 -0.14 4.71
CA ASN A 160 20.01 0.84 5.71
C ASN A 160 19.69 0.39 7.16
N PRO A 161 20.19 -0.79 7.60
CA PRO A 161 19.90 -1.32 8.94
C PRO A 161 20.41 -0.36 10.01
N ASP A 162 19.59 -0.12 11.04
CA ASP A 162 19.99 0.62 12.24
C ASP A 162 21.36 0.17 12.74
N ASN A 163 22.23 1.12 13.05
CA ASN A 163 23.52 0.83 13.66
C ASN A 163 23.32 0.58 15.17
N PRO A 164 23.52 -0.65 15.69
CA PRO A 164 23.35 -0.93 17.11
C PRO A 164 24.35 -0.20 18.00
N ASP A 165 25.50 0.23 17.46
CA ASP A 165 26.50 1.02 18.19
C ASP A 165 26.19 2.52 18.23
N ASN A 166 25.17 2.97 17.47
CA ASN A 166 24.77 4.38 17.41
C ASN A 166 23.27 4.53 17.08
N PRO A 167 22.38 4.11 18.00
CA PRO A 167 20.94 4.23 17.78
C PRO A 167 20.52 5.70 17.72
N GLY A 168 19.89 6.10 16.61
CA GLY A 168 19.33 7.45 16.43
C GLY A 168 20.20 8.45 15.64
N HIS A 169 21.15 8.00 14.83
CA HIS A 169 21.92 8.91 13.97
C HIS A 169 21.04 9.48 12.85
N ALA A 170 20.93 10.81 12.78
CA ALA A 170 20.17 11.55 11.77
C ALA A 170 20.71 11.42 10.32
N ASP A 171 21.79 10.64 10.12
CA ASP A 171 22.47 10.44 8.83
C ASP A 171 22.21 9.05 8.22
N TYR A 172 21.41 8.19 8.85
CA TYR A 172 20.91 7.00 8.17
C TYR A 172 19.87 7.45 7.16
N HIS A 173 20.31 7.63 5.92
CA HIS A 173 19.43 7.98 4.83
C HIS A 173 18.27 7.00 4.75
N ASP A 174 17.09 7.56 4.57
CA ASP A 174 15.90 6.78 4.27
C ASP A 174 16.17 6.01 2.97
N ALA A 175 16.01 4.69 3.00
CA ALA A 175 16.01 3.89 1.79
C ALA A 175 14.69 4.17 1.07
N ASP A 176 14.77 4.51 -0.20
CA ASP A 176 13.64 4.80 -1.07
C ASP A 176 13.87 4.09 -2.40
N MET A 177 12.87 3.34 -2.88
CA MET A 177 12.93 2.65 -4.16
C MET A 177 11.63 2.77 -4.95
N HIS A 178 11.80 2.90 -6.26
CA HIS A 178 10.72 2.91 -7.23
C HIS A 178 10.88 1.71 -8.17
N VAL A 179 10.09 0.67 -7.95
CA VAL A 179 10.13 -0.58 -8.70
C VAL A 179 9.12 -0.53 -9.84
N ARG A 180 9.60 -0.69 -11.08
CA ARG A 180 8.75 -0.69 -12.28
C ARG A 180 8.64 -2.10 -12.86
N THR A 181 7.43 -2.63 -12.91
CA THR A 181 7.13 -3.94 -13.51
C THR A 181 6.34 -3.74 -14.80
N GLN A 182 6.94 -4.04 -15.94
CA GLN A 182 6.32 -3.90 -17.27
C GLN A 182 6.00 -5.28 -17.86
N ILE A 183 4.83 -5.40 -18.52
CA ILE A 183 4.45 -6.61 -19.26
C ILE A 183 4.45 -6.35 -20.76
N ASN A 184 4.96 -7.32 -21.53
CA ASN A 184 4.98 -7.30 -22.99
C ASN A 184 4.26 -8.54 -23.54
N TYR A 185 2.92 -8.53 -23.51
CA TYR A 185 2.09 -9.68 -23.92
C TYR A 185 1.38 -9.48 -25.27
N GLY A 186 1.76 -8.44 -26.02
CA GLY A 186 1.15 -8.09 -27.32
C GLY A 186 -0.13 -7.24 -27.23
N GLY A 187 -0.66 -6.98 -26.03
CA GLY A 187 -1.81 -6.09 -25.80
C GLY A 187 -1.46 -4.77 -25.12
N LEU A 188 -2.48 -3.91 -24.94
CA LEU A 188 -2.38 -2.58 -24.32
C LEU A 188 -3.18 -2.44 -23.03
N SER A 189 -3.77 -3.52 -22.51
CA SER A 189 -4.58 -3.44 -21.28
C SER A 189 -3.67 -3.18 -20.08
N LYS A 190 -4.07 -2.23 -19.23
CA LYS A 190 -3.33 -1.88 -18.01
C LYS A 190 -3.30 -3.08 -17.06
N PRO A 191 -2.14 -3.41 -16.45
CA PRO A 191 -2.08 -4.43 -15.41
C PRO A 191 -2.93 -3.99 -14.22
N ARG A 192 -3.47 -4.98 -13.51
CA ARG A 192 -4.16 -4.77 -12.23
C ARG A 192 -3.15 -5.04 -11.12
N CYS A 193 -3.12 -4.17 -10.12
CA CYS A 193 -2.40 -4.46 -8.90
C CYS A 193 -3.27 -5.39 -8.05
N VAL A 194 -2.64 -6.44 -7.50
CA VAL A 194 -3.22 -7.31 -6.48
C VAL A 194 -2.24 -7.35 -5.31
N ASN A 195 -2.73 -7.16 -4.09
CA ASN A 195 -1.89 -7.22 -2.90
C ASN A 195 -1.60 -8.68 -2.52
N GLY A 196 -0.47 -9.19 -2.99
CA GLY A 196 0.01 -10.54 -2.73
C GLY A 196 1.39 -10.74 -3.35
N GLY A 197 2.05 -11.82 -2.96
CA GLY A 197 3.38 -12.20 -3.45
C GLY A 197 3.52 -13.71 -3.57
N PHE A 198 4.59 -14.15 -4.24
CA PHE A 198 4.90 -15.57 -4.45
C PHE A 198 6.24 -15.96 -3.83
N SER A 199 7.14 -15.00 -3.62
CA SER A 199 8.41 -15.22 -2.93
C SER A 199 8.19 -15.45 -1.43
N ASP A 200 8.95 -16.37 -0.86
CA ASP A 200 9.07 -16.55 0.59
C ASP A 200 10.13 -15.59 1.18
N GLU A 201 10.93 -14.92 0.34
CA GLU A 201 11.83 -13.84 0.73
C GLU A 201 11.12 -12.48 0.80
N ALA A 202 11.69 -11.52 1.55
CA ALA A 202 11.14 -10.17 1.67
C ALA A 202 12.23 -9.08 1.68
N ASN A 203 11.83 -7.85 1.94
CA ASN A 203 12.71 -6.74 2.30
C ASN A 203 12.10 -5.92 3.43
N ASN A 204 12.91 -5.08 4.08
CA ASN A 204 12.48 -4.26 5.22
C ASN A 204 11.81 -2.92 4.83
N LEU A 205 11.41 -2.73 3.57
CA LEU A 205 10.75 -1.50 3.12
C LEU A 205 9.23 -1.64 3.08
N ASN A 206 8.55 -0.53 3.33
CA ASN A 206 7.08 -0.47 3.32
C ASN A 206 6.61 0.23 2.04
N PHE A 207 5.43 -0.13 1.54
CA PHE A 207 4.80 0.62 0.46
C PHE A 207 4.56 2.08 0.89
N VAL A 208 5.07 3.00 0.08
CA VAL A 208 4.75 4.43 0.15
C VAL A 208 3.70 4.66 -0.93
N ALA A 209 2.60 5.35 -0.58
CA ALA A 209 1.36 5.42 -1.36
C ALA A 209 1.50 5.19 -2.88
N SER A 210 1.23 3.97 -3.31
CA SER A 210 1.40 3.56 -4.71
C SER A 210 0.22 4.05 -5.55
N LYS A 211 0.39 5.10 -6.35
CA LYS A 211 -0.43 5.26 -7.57
C LYS A 211 0.38 4.66 -8.73
N PRO A 212 -0.15 3.67 -9.48
CA PRO A 212 0.51 3.24 -10.70
C PRO A 212 0.66 4.46 -11.63
N ALA A 213 1.89 4.92 -11.85
CA ALA A 213 2.17 5.88 -12.90
C ALA A 213 1.95 5.16 -14.25
N ALA A 214 1.07 5.69 -15.10
CA ALA A 214 0.99 5.23 -16.47
C ALA A 214 2.31 5.58 -17.17
N THR A 215 3.07 4.59 -17.60
CA THR A 215 4.29 4.84 -18.40
C THR A 215 4.14 4.24 -19.79
N GLY A 216 4.27 5.07 -20.83
CA GLY A 216 4.66 4.68 -22.18
C GLY A 216 3.69 3.79 -22.98
N THR A 217 4.25 3.12 -23.99
CA THR A 217 3.55 2.28 -24.99
C THR A 217 3.24 0.86 -24.50
N ALA A 218 3.84 0.41 -23.39
CA ALA A 218 3.66 -0.92 -22.82
C ALA A 218 3.08 -0.84 -21.39
N PRO A 219 2.10 -1.69 -21.04
CA PRO A 219 1.48 -1.65 -19.72
C PRO A 219 2.46 -1.97 -18.58
N ALA A 220 2.42 -1.18 -17.50
CA ALA A 220 3.30 -1.34 -16.34
C ALA A 220 2.63 -0.91 -15.01
N ILE A 221 3.20 -1.39 -13.89
CA ILE A 221 2.95 -0.91 -12.52
C ILE A 221 4.24 -0.26 -12.00
N LEU A 222 4.09 0.86 -11.29
CA LEU A 222 5.15 1.47 -10.50
C LEU A 222 4.78 1.29 -9.02
N VAL A 223 5.70 0.72 -8.26
CA VAL A 223 5.60 0.50 -6.82
C VAL A 223 6.63 1.38 -6.15
N HIS A 224 6.21 2.18 -5.17
CA HIS A 224 7.10 2.99 -4.36
C HIS A 224 7.22 2.34 -2.98
N GLN A 225 8.44 2.10 -2.52
CA GLN A 225 8.72 1.59 -1.18
C GLN A 225 9.78 2.43 -0.49
N GLY A 226 9.67 2.57 0.84
CA GLY A 226 10.63 3.33 1.63
C GLY A 226 10.77 2.83 3.07
N SER A 227 11.89 3.19 3.72
CA SER A 227 12.19 2.85 5.12
C SER A 227 11.58 3.84 6.13
N THR A 228 11.27 5.06 5.69
CA THR A 228 10.52 6.08 6.44
C THR A 228 9.31 6.54 5.62
N GLY A 229 8.29 7.11 6.27
CA GLY A 229 7.10 7.61 5.58
C GLY A 229 6.15 6.54 5.00
N GLY A 230 6.52 5.26 5.05
CA GLY A 230 5.74 4.16 4.51
C GLY A 230 4.48 3.83 5.31
N ILE A 231 3.37 3.77 4.60
CA ILE A 231 2.12 3.20 5.07
C ILE A 231 2.42 1.70 5.21
N ALA A 232 2.50 1.15 6.42
CA ALA A 232 2.48 -0.32 6.59
C ALA A 232 1.09 -0.89 6.28
N LEU A 233 0.53 -0.51 5.13
CA LEU A 233 -0.59 -1.16 4.49
C LEU A 233 -0.15 -1.56 3.11
N ASN A 234 0.05 -2.85 3.01
CA ASN A 234 0.04 -3.56 1.76
C ASN A 234 -1.33 -3.27 1.10
N GLY A 235 -1.35 -2.65 -0.07
CA GLY A 235 -2.59 -2.22 -0.71
C GLY A 235 -2.35 -1.59 -2.08
N CYS A 236 -3.17 -2.01 -3.05
CA CYS A 236 -3.09 -1.53 -4.43
C CYS A 236 -3.77 -0.19 -4.67
N ASP A 237 -4.69 0.14 -3.77
CA ASP A 237 -5.20 1.48 -3.54
C ASP A 237 -5.24 1.68 -2.03
N VAL A 238 -4.86 2.87 -1.58
CA VAL A 238 -4.95 3.26 -0.17
C VAL A 238 -5.93 4.40 -0.07
N ALA A 239 -7.05 4.14 0.62
CA ALA A 239 -7.93 5.18 1.09
C ALA A 239 -7.44 5.65 2.48
N ALA A 240 -7.70 6.90 2.83
CA ALA A 240 -7.25 7.47 4.09
C ALA A 240 -8.28 8.39 4.72
N ILE A 241 -8.19 8.51 6.04
CA ILE A 241 -8.91 9.48 6.83
C ILE A 241 -7.89 10.15 7.73
N ILE A 242 -7.69 11.45 7.49
CA ILE A 242 -6.56 12.20 8.03
C ILE A 242 -7.11 13.33 8.89
N GLY A 243 -6.52 13.51 10.07
CA GLY A 243 -6.64 14.72 10.87
C GLY A 243 -8.07 15.05 11.31
N ASP A 244 -8.49 16.30 11.07
CA ASP A 244 -9.85 16.80 11.31
C ASP A 244 -10.85 16.31 10.25
N THR A 245 -10.78 15.02 9.94
CA THR A 245 -11.68 14.23 9.10
C THR A 245 -11.68 14.59 7.61
N HIS A 246 -10.48 14.71 7.04
CA HIS A 246 -10.26 14.68 5.59
C HIS A 246 -10.36 13.25 5.06
N GLN A 247 -11.28 13.02 4.14
CA GLN A 247 -11.49 11.74 3.47
C GLN A 247 -10.69 11.71 2.17
N TYR A 248 -9.93 10.63 1.96
CA TYR A 248 -9.26 10.30 0.71
C TYR A 248 -9.73 8.94 0.24
N THR A 249 -10.53 8.89 -0.82
CA THR A 249 -11.12 7.63 -1.28
C THR A 249 -10.12 6.77 -2.06
N SER A 250 -10.44 5.49 -2.24
CA SER A 250 -9.60 4.57 -3.03
C SER A 250 -9.43 4.99 -4.49
N ALA A 251 -10.38 5.74 -5.06
CA ALA A 251 -10.26 6.29 -6.41
C ALA A 251 -9.44 7.60 -6.48
N GLY A 252 -9.06 8.16 -5.33
CA GLY A 252 -8.27 9.39 -5.23
C GLY A 252 -9.09 10.68 -5.13
N LEU A 253 -10.34 10.62 -4.65
CA LEU A 253 -11.13 11.81 -4.31
C LEU A 253 -10.76 12.29 -2.91
N ALA A 254 -10.40 13.56 -2.76
CA ALA A 254 -10.22 14.20 -1.45
C ALA A 254 -11.41 15.10 -1.10
N TYR A 255 -12.02 14.96 0.08
CA TYR A 255 -13.11 15.81 0.57
C TYR A 255 -13.22 15.82 2.10
N ASP A 256 -13.84 16.84 2.67
CA ASP A 256 -13.98 16.98 4.14
C ASP A 256 -15.32 16.41 4.62
N PHE A 257 -15.31 15.70 5.77
CA PHE A 257 -16.52 15.12 6.35
C PHE A 257 -16.59 15.29 7.88
N GLN A 258 -17.12 16.44 8.30
CA GLN A 258 -17.07 16.94 9.69
C GLN A 258 -18.24 16.47 10.58
N ALA A 259 -18.91 15.36 10.23
CA ALA A 259 -20.04 14.86 11.03
C ALA A 259 -19.54 14.01 12.20
N THR A 260 -20.24 14.09 13.34
CA THR A 260 -19.92 13.30 14.54
C THR A 260 -20.82 12.08 14.64
N GLY A 261 -20.33 10.98 15.22
CA GLY A 261 -21.01 9.69 15.30
C GLY A 261 -20.17 8.54 14.72
N ASP A 262 -20.80 7.38 14.59
CA ASP A 262 -20.18 6.19 13.99
C ASP A 262 -20.56 6.09 12.51
N PHE A 263 -19.58 5.79 11.64
CA PHE A 263 -19.78 5.72 10.20
C PHE A 263 -19.08 4.51 9.61
N ILE A 264 -19.69 3.91 8.59
CA ILE A 264 -19.01 2.96 7.69
C ILE A 264 -18.13 3.77 6.74
N GLU A 265 -16.83 3.54 6.81
CA GLU A 265 -15.85 4.15 5.93
C GLU A 265 -15.66 3.32 4.68
N ALA A 266 -15.44 2.02 4.85
CA ALA A 266 -15.22 1.09 3.76
C ALA A 266 -15.93 -0.23 4.03
N GLN A 267 -16.54 -0.80 2.99
CA GLN A 267 -17.11 -2.15 2.94
C GLN A 267 -16.71 -2.79 1.61
N VAL A 268 -16.17 -4.00 1.69
CA VAL A 268 -15.88 -4.85 0.53
C VAL A 268 -16.49 -6.23 0.80
N GLY A 269 -17.47 -6.59 -0.03
CA GLY A 269 -18.27 -7.80 0.18
C GLY A 269 -18.91 -7.83 1.57
N THR A 270 -19.02 -9.02 2.15
CA THR A 270 -19.59 -9.22 3.49
C THR A 270 -18.53 -9.41 4.57
N MET A 271 -17.27 -9.61 4.18
CA MET A 271 -16.20 -10.05 5.09
C MET A 271 -15.29 -8.92 5.53
N PHE A 272 -15.26 -7.78 4.82
CA PHE A 272 -14.42 -6.63 5.14
C PHE A 272 -15.26 -5.37 5.38
N GLU A 273 -15.11 -4.76 6.56
CA GLU A 273 -15.78 -3.52 6.93
C GLU A 273 -14.93 -2.70 7.91
N VAL A 274 -14.82 -1.40 7.65
CA VAL A 274 -14.14 -0.42 8.49
C VAL A 274 -15.14 0.62 8.95
N GLN A 275 -15.21 0.85 10.26
CA GLN A 275 -16.00 1.92 10.86
C GLN A 275 -15.10 2.86 11.66
N THR A 276 -15.43 4.14 11.67
CA THR A 276 -14.81 5.13 12.56
C THR A 276 -15.83 5.78 13.46
N ARG A 277 -15.36 6.20 14.64
CA ARG A 277 -16.07 7.10 15.55
C ARG A 277 -15.50 8.50 15.39
N LYS A 278 -16.32 9.44 14.94
CA LYS A 278 -15.98 10.87 14.81
C LYS A 278 -16.53 11.66 15.98
N ALA A 279 -15.70 12.45 16.64
CA ALA A 279 -16.07 13.30 17.78
C ALA A 279 -15.83 14.77 17.48
N ASN A 280 -16.57 15.64 18.16
CA ASN A 280 -16.40 17.08 18.01
C ASN A 280 -15.05 17.55 18.56
N THR A 281 -14.54 18.64 17.99
CA THR A 281 -13.40 19.39 18.53
C THR A 281 -13.92 20.60 19.31
N PRO A 282 -13.84 20.64 20.65
CA PRO A 282 -14.48 21.70 21.44
C PRO A 282 -14.06 23.13 21.07
N SER A 283 -12.81 23.31 20.62
CA SER A 283 -12.27 24.62 20.24
C SER A 283 -12.71 25.09 18.84
N TRP A 284 -13.24 24.19 18.02
CA TRP A 284 -13.56 24.45 16.61
C TRP A 284 -14.95 23.91 16.28
N ALA A 285 -15.96 24.79 16.30
CA ALA A 285 -17.32 24.42 15.94
C ALA A 285 -17.38 23.96 14.48
N ASN A 286 -18.25 22.98 14.20
CA ASN A 286 -18.37 22.33 12.88
C ASN A 286 -17.12 21.57 12.41
N ALA A 287 -16.14 21.33 13.28
CA ALA A 287 -15.03 20.41 13.04
C ALA A 287 -15.15 19.15 13.91
N SER A 288 -14.58 18.06 13.40
CA SER A 288 -14.57 16.76 14.04
C SER A 288 -13.27 16.03 13.78
N VAL A 289 -12.92 15.12 14.68
CA VAL A 289 -11.76 14.23 14.56
C VAL A 289 -12.19 12.78 14.67
N ASN A 290 -11.48 11.89 14.01
CA ASN A 290 -11.61 10.47 14.31
C ASN A 290 -11.03 10.18 15.69
N ARG A 291 -11.71 9.33 16.46
CA ARG A 291 -11.31 8.94 17.82
C ARG A 291 -11.07 7.46 17.97
N SER A 292 -11.80 6.62 17.23
CA SER A 292 -11.75 5.17 17.40
C SER A 292 -12.07 4.51 16.07
N VAL A 293 -11.51 3.32 15.87
CA VAL A 293 -11.64 2.57 14.63
C VAL A 293 -12.05 1.14 14.95
N GLY A 294 -13.06 0.64 14.26
CA GLY A 294 -13.54 -0.73 14.37
C GLY A 294 -13.41 -1.40 13.01
N VAL A 295 -12.87 -2.60 12.98
CA VAL A 295 -12.61 -3.36 11.77
C VAL A 295 -13.22 -4.75 11.91
N ARG A 296 -13.91 -5.18 10.86
CA ARG A 296 -14.36 -6.56 10.71
C ARG A 296 -13.70 -7.12 9.47
N MET A 297 -12.89 -8.16 9.63
CA MET A 297 -12.19 -8.84 8.54
C MET A 297 -12.08 -10.34 8.83
N SER A 298 -12.28 -11.18 7.81
CA SER A 298 -12.25 -12.66 7.92
C SER A 298 -13.02 -13.21 9.13
N GLY A 299 -14.17 -12.59 9.47
CA GLY A 299 -15.02 -12.98 10.60
C GLY A 299 -14.56 -12.52 11.99
N SER A 300 -13.36 -11.93 12.12
CA SER A 300 -12.88 -11.33 13.36
C SER A 300 -13.28 -9.87 13.48
N ARG A 301 -13.38 -9.38 14.72
CA ARG A 301 -13.63 -7.96 15.04
C ARG A 301 -12.44 -7.42 15.82
N VAL A 302 -11.86 -6.33 15.34
CA VAL A 302 -10.73 -5.65 15.96
C VAL A 302 -11.08 -4.18 16.10
N THR A 303 -11.01 -3.66 17.31
CA THR A 303 -11.40 -2.28 17.61
C THR A 303 -10.28 -1.61 18.39
N VAL A 304 -9.86 -0.42 17.94
CA VAL A 304 -8.91 0.45 18.64
C VAL A 304 -9.68 1.65 19.17
N CYS A 305 -9.92 1.64 20.48
CA CYS A 305 -10.59 2.72 21.18
C CYS A 305 -9.61 3.82 21.56
N ASP A 306 -10.01 5.07 21.36
CA ASP A 306 -9.26 6.28 21.72
C ASP A 306 -7.79 6.23 21.23
N GLY A 307 -7.58 5.64 20.04
CA GLY A 307 -6.28 5.47 19.39
C GLY A 307 -5.28 4.54 20.07
N SER A 308 -5.62 3.88 21.18
CA SER A 308 -4.62 3.17 22.00
C SER A 308 -5.09 1.86 22.61
N ARG A 309 -6.37 1.72 22.96
CA ARG A 309 -6.90 0.51 23.61
C ARG A 309 -7.43 -0.48 22.59
N LEU A 310 -6.70 -1.57 22.41
CA LEU A 310 -7.07 -2.68 21.54
C LEU A 310 -8.14 -3.59 22.19
N VAL A 311 -9.19 -3.90 21.41
CA VAL A 311 -10.25 -4.84 21.76
C VAL A 311 -10.40 -5.83 20.60
N VAL A 312 -10.19 -7.12 20.88
CA VAL A 312 -10.29 -8.21 19.89
C VAL A 312 -11.46 -9.09 20.26
N ASN A 313 -12.40 -9.26 19.34
CA ASN A 313 -13.62 -10.06 19.52
C ASN A 313 -14.35 -9.75 20.84
N GLY A 314 -14.43 -8.46 21.20
CA GLY A 314 -15.08 -7.98 22.41
C GLY A 314 -14.23 -8.01 23.68
N THR A 315 -13.01 -8.57 23.63
CA THR A 315 -12.11 -8.68 24.79
C THR A 315 -10.97 -7.66 24.69
N THR A 316 -10.75 -6.88 25.75
CA THR A 316 -9.60 -5.97 25.80
C THR A 316 -8.31 -6.78 25.78
N THR A 317 -7.42 -6.46 24.85
CA THR A 317 -6.22 -7.25 24.56
C THR A 317 -4.99 -6.36 24.66
N GLY A 318 -3.99 -6.78 25.44
CA GLY A 318 -2.70 -6.09 25.49
C GLY A 318 -1.82 -6.51 24.32
N LEU A 319 -1.23 -5.55 23.62
CA LEU A 319 -0.22 -5.78 22.58
C LEU A 319 0.88 -4.72 22.73
N ALA A 320 2.12 -5.17 22.97
CA ALA A 320 3.27 -4.28 23.11
C ALA A 320 3.72 -3.72 21.76
N SER A 321 4.43 -2.58 21.76
CA SER A 321 5.11 -2.11 20.54
C SER A 321 6.14 -3.15 20.07
N GLY A 322 6.22 -3.40 18.77
CA GLY A 322 7.06 -4.43 18.14
C GLY A 322 6.47 -5.84 18.17
N ALA A 323 5.28 -6.03 18.75
CA ALA A 323 4.64 -7.35 18.85
C ALA A 323 3.53 -7.55 17.80
N SER A 324 3.28 -8.81 17.47
CA SER A 324 2.20 -9.26 16.60
C SER A 324 1.28 -10.27 17.29
N LEU A 325 0.04 -10.35 16.83
CA LEU A 325 -0.99 -11.28 17.27
C LEU A 325 -1.70 -11.86 16.05
N ARG A 326 -1.49 -13.15 15.81
CA ARG A 326 -2.19 -13.91 14.77
C ARG A 326 -3.45 -14.56 15.35
N LEU A 327 -4.61 -14.31 14.72
CA LEU A 327 -5.89 -14.90 15.09
C LEU A 327 -6.14 -16.21 14.32
N PRO A 328 -6.99 -17.13 14.84
CA PRO A 328 -7.32 -18.39 14.15
C PRO A 328 -7.95 -18.21 12.76
N THR A 329 -8.56 -17.06 12.50
CA THR A 329 -9.13 -16.66 11.21
C THR A 329 -8.08 -16.26 10.18
N GLY A 330 -6.79 -16.26 10.55
CA GLY A 330 -5.71 -15.75 9.73
C GLY A 330 -5.59 -14.23 9.73
N VAL A 331 -6.38 -13.51 10.55
CA VAL A 331 -6.17 -12.06 10.75
C VAL A 331 -4.92 -11.85 11.57
N ASN A 332 -4.04 -10.95 11.13
CA ASN A 332 -2.87 -10.52 11.87
C ASN A 332 -3.09 -9.11 12.44
N ILE A 333 -2.63 -8.88 13.66
CA ILE A 333 -2.63 -7.57 14.31
C ILE A 333 -1.20 -7.29 14.74
N GLU A 334 -0.62 -6.23 14.20
CA GLU A 334 0.72 -5.76 14.56
C GLU A 334 0.62 -4.41 15.23
N ARG A 335 1.51 -4.16 16.19
CA ARG A 335 1.66 -2.85 16.78
C ARG A 335 3.10 -2.38 16.68
N VAL A 336 3.28 -1.19 16.11
CA VAL A 336 4.54 -0.45 16.15
C VAL A 336 4.22 0.92 16.70
N ASP A 337 4.83 1.23 17.84
CA ASP A 337 4.60 2.44 18.63
C ASP A 337 3.12 2.71 18.93
N ASN A 338 2.57 3.76 18.33
CA ASN A 338 1.18 4.19 18.43
C ASN A 338 0.33 3.76 17.22
N SER A 339 0.89 2.98 16.30
CA SER A 339 0.19 2.42 15.15
C SER A 339 -0.20 0.97 15.37
N TYR A 340 -1.45 0.63 15.06
CA TYR A 340 -1.91 -0.74 14.87
C TYR A 340 -2.12 -1.00 13.39
N THR A 341 -1.58 -2.11 12.88
CA THR A 341 -1.89 -2.62 11.54
C THR A 341 -2.68 -3.92 11.70
N VAL A 342 -3.84 -3.99 11.05
CA VAL A 342 -4.70 -5.17 11.03
C VAL A 342 -4.81 -5.65 9.58
N SER A 343 -4.43 -6.89 9.30
CA SER A 343 -4.45 -7.44 7.94
C SER A 343 -5.09 -8.82 7.88
N ASP A 344 -5.69 -9.16 6.74
CA ASP A 344 -6.30 -10.48 6.48
C ASP A 344 -5.54 -11.28 5.42
N PRO A 345 -5.79 -12.60 5.30
CA PRO A 345 -5.14 -13.45 4.30
C PRO A 345 -5.52 -13.10 2.84
N SER A 346 -6.57 -12.31 2.61
CA SER A 346 -6.94 -11.87 1.27
C SER A 346 -6.17 -10.61 0.83
N GLY A 347 -5.35 -10.04 1.71
CA GLY A 347 -4.53 -8.86 1.44
C GLY A 347 -5.19 -7.53 1.79
N ASN A 348 -6.36 -7.52 2.46
CA ASN A 348 -6.90 -6.25 2.95
C ASN A 348 -6.17 -5.83 4.22
N GLY A 349 -6.02 -4.53 4.43
CA GLY A 349 -5.32 -3.98 5.58
C GLY A 349 -5.95 -2.70 6.11
N VAL A 350 -5.84 -2.48 7.42
CA VAL A 350 -6.23 -1.22 8.08
C VAL A 350 -5.13 -0.79 9.05
N ARG A 351 -4.62 0.43 8.88
CA ARG A 351 -3.61 1.01 9.76
C ARG A 351 -4.22 2.16 10.52
N ILE A 352 -4.06 2.12 11.83
CA ILE A 352 -4.69 3.04 12.77
C ILE A 352 -3.56 3.67 13.57
N THR A 353 -3.34 4.97 13.43
CA THR A 353 -2.29 5.71 14.17
C THR A 353 -2.94 6.64 15.16
N GLY A 354 -2.64 6.46 16.46
CA GLY A 354 -3.22 7.27 17.53
C GLY A 354 -2.32 8.40 18.01
N TYR A 355 -2.80 9.65 17.99
CA TYR A 355 -2.07 10.84 18.48
C TYR A 355 -2.59 11.34 19.83
N GLY A 356 -3.43 10.56 20.51
CA GLY A 356 -4.09 10.93 21.76
C GLY A 356 -5.29 11.88 21.58
N SER A 357 -5.14 12.92 20.74
CA SER A 357 -6.22 13.85 20.38
C SER A 357 -7.13 13.30 19.27
N HIS A 358 -6.55 12.59 18.31
CA HIS A 358 -7.24 12.02 17.15
C HIS A 358 -6.58 10.70 16.71
N THR A 359 -7.19 10.05 15.71
CA THR A 359 -6.66 8.87 15.05
C THR A 359 -6.65 9.04 13.54
N ASP A 360 -5.53 8.81 12.90
CA ASP A 360 -5.51 8.67 11.44
C ASP A 360 -5.77 7.22 11.06
N VAL A 361 -6.42 7.04 9.93
CA VAL A 361 -6.77 5.72 9.41
C VAL A 361 -6.32 5.63 7.97
N LYS A 362 -5.66 4.54 7.62
CA LYS A 362 -5.44 4.16 6.23
C LYS A 362 -6.10 2.80 6.01
N VAL A 363 -6.66 2.60 4.83
CA VAL A 363 -7.39 1.39 4.42
C VAL A 363 -6.80 0.93 3.09
N GLY A 364 -6.10 -0.20 3.13
CA GLY A 364 -5.56 -0.88 1.96
C GLY A 364 -6.54 -1.93 1.47
N ILE A 365 -6.89 -1.85 0.18
CA ILE A 365 -7.75 -2.85 -0.48
C ILE A 365 -6.87 -3.75 -1.34
N ALA A 366 -7.10 -5.06 -1.22
CA ALA A 366 -6.26 -6.05 -1.88
C ALA A 366 -6.40 -6.05 -3.40
N ASP A 367 -7.65 -5.98 -3.88
CA ASP A 367 -8.00 -5.98 -5.29
C ASP A 367 -8.59 -4.62 -5.66
N ARG A 368 -7.88 -3.88 -6.51
CA ARG A 368 -8.31 -2.57 -7.05
C ARG A 368 -9.64 -2.63 -7.82
N SER A 369 -10.05 -3.82 -8.29
CA SER A 369 -11.35 -4.00 -8.95
C SER A 369 -12.50 -4.29 -7.99
N ALA A 370 -12.22 -4.47 -6.70
CA ALA A 370 -13.26 -4.65 -5.69
C ALA A 370 -14.12 -3.38 -5.55
N ALA A 371 -15.44 -3.56 -5.51
CA ALA A 371 -16.36 -2.47 -5.25
C ALA A 371 -16.28 -2.05 -3.78
N VAL A 372 -15.59 -0.94 -3.51
CA VAL A 372 -15.54 -0.31 -2.18
C VAL A 372 -16.77 0.58 -2.01
N ARG A 373 -17.56 0.31 -0.97
CA ARG A 373 -18.70 1.16 -0.57
C ARG A 373 -18.46 1.79 0.79
N GLY A 374 -19.12 2.90 1.10
CA GLY A 374 -18.89 3.68 2.31
C GLY A 374 -18.44 5.10 1.99
N LEU A 375 -18.03 5.85 3.01
CA LEU A 375 -17.50 7.21 2.83
C LEU A 375 -16.17 7.25 2.04
N LEU A 376 -15.38 6.16 2.05
CA LEU A 376 -14.13 6.01 1.29
C LEU A 376 -14.32 5.34 -0.08
N GLY A 377 -15.56 5.03 -0.46
CA GLY A 377 -15.89 4.34 -1.71
C GLY A 377 -16.33 5.27 -2.83
N ASN A 378 -16.10 4.84 -4.07
CA ASN A 378 -16.60 5.49 -5.27
C ASN A 378 -17.28 4.45 -6.18
N PRO A 379 -18.45 4.75 -6.75
CA PRO A 379 -19.07 3.86 -7.72
C PRO A 379 -18.16 3.74 -8.95
N ASP A 380 -17.99 2.51 -9.44
CA ASP A 380 -17.17 2.17 -10.61
C ASP A 380 -15.71 2.70 -10.56
N ASN A 381 -15.19 2.96 -9.35
CA ASN A 381 -13.88 3.58 -9.12
C ASN A 381 -13.74 4.97 -9.80
N ASP A 382 -14.86 5.70 -9.98
CA ASP A 382 -14.89 7.06 -10.52
C ASP A 382 -14.72 8.11 -9.39
N PRO A 383 -13.57 8.80 -9.29
CA PRO A 383 -13.33 9.79 -8.24
C PRO A 383 -14.22 11.03 -8.35
N THR A 384 -14.98 11.20 -9.44
CA THR A 384 -15.94 12.31 -9.60
C THR A 384 -17.32 12.00 -9.02
N ARG A 385 -17.49 10.84 -8.38
CA ARG A 385 -18.77 10.34 -7.87
C ARG A 385 -18.67 9.81 -6.45
N LEU A 386 -19.74 10.01 -5.68
CA LEU A 386 -19.98 9.36 -4.39
C LEU A 386 -21.31 8.62 -4.43
N GLU A 387 -21.43 7.51 -3.71
CA GLU A 387 -22.64 6.68 -3.65
C GLU A 387 -23.17 6.56 -2.22
N ALA A 388 -24.44 6.89 -2.00
CA ALA A 388 -25.13 6.63 -0.74
C ALA A 388 -25.44 5.13 -0.58
N LYS A 389 -25.73 4.70 0.65
CA LYS A 389 -25.99 3.29 0.96
C LYS A 389 -27.12 2.66 0.14
N ASP A 390 -28.10 3.45 -0.29
CA ASP A 390 -29.24 3.06 -1.13
C ASP A 390 -28.93 3.00 -2.64
N GLY A 391 -27.69 3.28 -3.05
CA GLY A 391 -27.25 3.29 -4.44
C GLY A 391 -27.41 4.64 -5.15
N ARG A 392 -27.93 5.67 -4.48
CA ARG A 392 -28.02 7.00 -5.08
C ARG A 392 -26.63 7.60 -5.26
N GLN A 393 -26.29 8.00 -6.49
CA GLN A 393 -25.01 8.61 -6.81
C GLN A 393 -25.07 10.14 -6.85
N PHE A 394 -23.96 10.78 -6.52
CA PHE A 394 -23.79 12.24 -6.50
C PHE A 394 -22.52 12.62 -7.25
N THR A 395 -22.59 13.66 -8.07
CA THR A 395 -21.42 14.29 -8.67
C THR A 395 -20.75 15.23 -7.66
N VAL A 396 -19.43 15.15 -7.55
CA VAL A 396 -18.65 16.07 -6.71
C VAL A 396 -18.41 17.41 -7.44
N PRO A 397 -18.38 18.56 -6.74
CA PRO A 397 -18.59 18.71 -5.30
C PRO A 397 -20.06 18.51 -4.91
N VAL A 398 -20.30 17.74 -3.85
CA VAL A 398 -21.67 17.47 -3.37
C VAL A 398 -22.16 18.66 -2.54
N PRO A 399 -23.37 19.21 -2.81
CA PRO A 399 -23.93 20.29 -1.98
C PRO A 399 -24.01 19.90 -0.51
N PHE A 400 -23.70 20.83 0.40
CA PHE A 400 -23.57 20.59 1.84
C PHE A 400 -24.77 19.82 2.46
N ASN A 401 -26.00 20.23 2.13
CA ASN A 401 -27.20 19.57 2.63
C ASN A 401 -27.36 18.12 2.13
N LEU A 402 -26.90 17.82 0.92
CA LEU A 402 -26.90 16.47 0.36
C LEU A 402 -25.75 15.63 0.92
N LEU A 403 -24.56 16.23 1.08
CA LEU A 403 -23.38 15.56 1.64
C LEU A 403 -23.66 15.06 3.05
N TYR A 404 -24.21 15.90 3.92
CA TYR A 404 -24.48 15.51 5.31
C TYR A 404 -25.88 14.92 5.52
N GLY A 405 -26.90 15.50 4.89
CA GLY A 405 -28.29 15.13 5.12
C GLY A 405 -28.72 13.81 4.46
N VAL A 406 -28.08 13.45 3.34
CA VAL A 406 -28.43 12.25 2.57
C VAL A 406 -27.26 11.27 2.53
N PHE A 407 -26.15 11.64 1.88
CA PHE A 407 -24.99 10.75 1.69
C PHE A 407 -24.39 10.30 3.04
N GLY A 408 -23.95 11.24 3.88
CA GLY A 408 -23.32 10.95 5.16
C GLY A 408 -24.24 10.23 6.14
N ASN A 409 -25.51 10.66 6.23
CA ASN A 409 -26.51 9.99 7.05
C ASN A 409 -26.80 8.55 6.59
N SER A 410 -26.72 8.25 5.29
CA SER A 410 -26.91 6.89 4.78
C SER A 410 -25.83 5.91 5.25
N TRP A 411 -24.63 6.40 5.54
CA TRP A 411 -23.47 5.63 6.01
C TRP A 411 -23.29 5.66 7.53
N ARG A 412 -24.14 6.39 8.24
CA ARG A 412 -24.17 6.44 9.70
C ARG A 412 -24.59 5.08 10.28
N VAL A 413 -23.88 4.62 11.29
CA VAL A 413 -24.09 3.32 11.93
C VAL A 413 -24.98 3.48 13.16
N SER A 414 -25.95 2.58 13.30
CA SER A 414 -26.75 2.52 14.52
C SER A 414 -25.93 1.97 15.69
N PRO A 415 -26.23 2.36 16.95
CA PRO A 415 -25.50 1.84 18.11
C PRO A 415 -25.46 0.31 18.20
N SER A 416 -26.51 -0.39 17.75
CA SER A 416 -26.58 -1.87 17.77
C SER A 416 -25.72 -2.56 16.71
N ALA A 417 -25.42 -1.88 15.60
CA ALA A 417 -24.60 -2.40 14.50
C ALA A 417 -23.13 -1.95 14.57
N SER A 418 -22.80 -1.08 15.53
CA SER A 418 -21.48 -0.46 15.62
C SER A 418 -20.40 -1.45 16.08
N LEU A 419 -19.28 -1.50 15.36
CA LEU A 419 -18.05 -2.20 15.80
C LEU A 419 -17.37 -1.49 16.97
N LEU A 420 -17.79 -0.26 17.26
CA LEU A 420 -17.20 0.66 18.23
C LEU A 420 -17.99 0.67 19.55
N GLN A 421 -18.93 -0.27 19.76
CA GLN A 421 -19.61 -0.49 21.03
C GLN A 421 -18.68 -0.56 22.25
N PRO A 422 -17.47 -1.16 22.17
CA PRO A 422 -16.54 -1.21 23.31
C PRO A 422 -15.88 0.13 23.66
N CYS A 423 -16.05 1.18 22.85
CA CYS A 423 -15.40 2.48 23.02
C CYS A 423 -16.37 3.52 23.60
N THR A 424 -15.81 4.62 24.13
CA THR A 424 -16.57 5.77 24.65
C THR A 424 -17.52 6.31 23.58
N THR A 425 -18.81 6.42 23.90
CA THR A 425 -19.83 6.89 22.97
C THR A 425 -19.70 8.38 22.66
N VAL A 426 -20.14 8.77 21.47
CA VAL A 426 -20.20 10.16 21.03
C VAL A 426 -21.61 10.48 20.57
N ALA A 427 -22.03 11.73 20.74
CA ALA A 427 -23.30 12.19 20.19
C ALA A 427 -23.21 12.25 18.66
N ALA A 428 -24.25 11.78 17.98
CA ALA A 428 -24.35 11.87 16.54
C ALA A 428 -24.94 13.23 16.14
N ALA A 429 -24.22 13.97 15.30
CA ALA A 429 -24.70 15.23 14.74
C ALA A 429 -24.06 15.51 13.37
N ASN A 430 -24.75 16.32 12.57
CA ASN A 430 -24.18 16.91 11.36
C ASN A 430 -23.69 18.32 11.69
N PRO A 431 -22.64 18.83 11.00
CA PRO A 431 -22.27 20.23 11.13
C PRO A 431 -23.41 21.15 10.68
N SER A 432 -23.48 22.33 11.29
CA SER A 432 -24.49 23.35 10.99
C SER A 432 -24.14 24.21 9.77
N SER A 433 -22.86 24.31 9.44
CA SER A 433 -22.32 25.01 8.28
C SER A 433 -21.02 24.35 7.81
N PRO A 434 -20.56 24.62 6.58
CA PRO A 434 -19.25 24.17 6.15
C PRO A 434 -18.13 24.75 7.03
N PHE A 435 -17.04 24.01 7.16
CA PHE A 435 -15.82 24.42 7.85
C PHE A 435 -14.62 23.97 7.00
N TYR A 436 -13.79 24.92 6.60
CA TYR A 436 -12.70 24.77 5.63
C TYR A 436 -11.60 25.77 6.00
N ALA A 437 -10.40 25.63 5.44
CA ALA A 437 -9.30 26.57 5.65
C ALA A 437 -9.72 28.04 5.42
N GLY A 438 -10.54 28.32 4.40
CA GLY A 438 -11.04 29.67 4.10
C GLY A 438 -11.84 30.33 5.24
N HIS A 439 -12.42 29.54 6.15
CA HIS A 439 -13.18 30.03 7.30
C HIS A 439 -12.31 30.40 8.52
N LEU A 440 -11.02 30.07 8.49
CA LEU A 440 -10.09 30.40 9.57
C LEU A 440 -9.74 31.90 9.57
N PRO A 441 -9.44 32.48 10.75
CA PRO A 441 -8.89 33.83 10.85
C PRO A 441 -7.61 33.98 10.01
N SER A 442 -7.51 35.06 9.22
CA SER A 442 -6.48 35.23 8.19
C SER A 442 -5.05 35.06 8.70
N GLN A 443 -4.73 35.60 9.88
CA GLN A 443 -3.39 35.53 10.45
C GLN A 443 -2.99 34.10 10.83
N ILE A 444 -3.90 33.34 11.45
CA ILE A 444 -3.64 31.96 11.86
C ILE A 444 -3.56 31.06 10.62
N ARG A 445 -4.46 31.28 9.64
CA ARG A 445 -4.45 30.59 8.35
C ARG A 445 -3.14 30.79 7.60
N GLN A 446 -2.65 32.04 7.51
CA GLN A 446 -1.41 32.35 6.79
C GLN A 446 -0.21 31.65 7.43
N ARG A 447 -0.08 31.70 8.76
CA ARG A 447 0.98 30.99 9.47
C ARG A 447 0.95 29.49 9.16
N ALA A 448 -0.22 28.87 9.22
CA ALA A 448 -0.37 27.45 8.94
C ALA A 448 -0.01 27.11 7.49
N GLN A 449 -0.42 27.95 6.55
CA GLN A 449 -0.09 27.79 5.13
C GLN A 449 1.40 27.91 4.87
N ASP A 450 2.08 28.86 5.51
CA ASP A 450 3.53 29.01 5.39
C ASP A 450 4.25 27.75 5.89
N LEU A 451 3.76 27.12 6.97
CA LEU A 451 4.28 25.86 7.48
C LEU A 451 4.07 24.69 6.50
N CYS A 452 2.86 24.54 5.95
CA CYS A 452 2.54 23.50 4.96
C CYS A 452 3.39 23.64 3.70
N ASN A 453 3.52 24.87 3.18
CA ASN A 453 4.38 25.15 2.02
C ASN A 453 5.86 24.85 2.30
N ALA A 454 6.36 25.23 3.48
CA ALA A 454 7.74 24.96 3.88
C ALA A 454 8.05 23.45 4.00
N ARG A 455 7.02 22.62 4.18
CA ARG A 455 7.11 21.15 4.23
C ARG A 455 6.80 20.47 2.90
N GLY A 456 6.62 21.24 1.83
CA GLY A 456 6.39 20.71 0.50
C GLY A 456 5.03 20.03 0.33
N THR A 457 4.03 20.39 1.14
CA THR A 457 2.66 19.86 0.97
C THR A 457 2.17 20.10 -0.44
N ALA A 458 1.70 19.04 -1.10
CA ALA A 458 1.17 19.12 -2.45
C ALA A 458 -0.05 20.05 -2.52
N GLN A 459 -0.28 20.70 -3.66
CA GLN A 459 -1.27 21.77 -3.79
C GLN A 459 -2.69 21.27 -3.50
N GLY A 460 -3.03 20.04 -3.90
CA GLY A 460 -4.32 19.44 -3.60
C GLY A 460 -4.56 19.12 -2.12
N TRP A 461 -3.50 19.09 -1.31
CA TRP A 461 -3.57 18.86 0.13
C TRP A 461 -3.44 20.13 0.98
N LEU A 462 -3.18 21.28 0.36
CA LEU A 462 -2.80 22.49 1.09
C LEU A 462 -3.91 22.98 2.03
N ASP A 463 -5.17 23.01 1.59
CA ASP A 463 -6.29 23.46 2.44
C ASP A 463 -6.51 22.50 3.62
N ALA A 464 -6.36 21.20 3.41
CA ALA A 464 -6.46 20.20 4.46
C ALA A 464 -5.34 20.38 5.49
N CYS A 465 -4.09 20.47 5.03
CA CYS A 465 -2.94 20.72 5.90
C CYS A 465 -3.08 22.01 6.73
N VAL A 466 -3.57 23.09 6.11
CA VAL A 466 -3.81 24.36 6.80
C VAL A 466 -4.86 24.19 7.91
N LEU A 467 -5.94 23.46 7.64
CA LEU A 467 -6.98 23.21 8.62
C LEU A 467 -6.44 22.39 9.80
N ASP A 468 -5.76 21.29 9.50
CA ASP A 468 -5.15 20.38 10.45
C ASP A 468 -4.11 21.06 11.36
N VAL A 469 -3.21 21.87 10.79
CA VAL A 469 -2.22 22.62 11.58
C VAL A 469 -2.91 23.55 12.59
N VAL A 470 -4.07 24.10 12.24
CA VAL A 470 -4.80 25.03 13.12
C VAL A 470 -5.68 24.29 14.13
N VAL A 471 -6.29 23.17 13.74
CA VAL A 471 -7.19 22.38 14.58
C VAL A 471 -6.42 21.47 15.53
N LEU A 472 -5.34 20.85 15.05
CA LEU A 472 -4.59 19.80 15.73
C LEU A 472 -3.20 20.28 16.19
N GLY A 473 -2.63 21.29 15.52
CA GLY A 473 -1.33 21.89 15.84
C GLY A 473 -0.25 21.61 14.80
N ASP A 474 0.89 22.32 14.90
CA ASP A 474 1.98 22.32 13.92
C ASP A 474 2.54 20.91 13.56
N HIS A 475 2.38 19.91 14.43
CA HIS A 475 2.82 18.53 14.16
C HIS A 475 2.01 17.82 13.07
N ALA A 476 0.78 18.27 12.81
CA ALA A 476 -0.10 17.65 11.83
C ALA A 476 0.43 17.77 10.39
N VAL A 477 1.33 18.73 10.10
CA VAL A 477 1.93 18.89 8.76
C VAL A 477 2.63 17.61 8.26
N GLY A 478 3.16 16.79 9.17
CA GLY A 478 3.93 15.60 8.81
C GLY A 478 3.13 14.53 8.06
N VAL A 479 1.81 14.45 8.27
CA VAL A 479 0.98 13.45 7.56
C VAL A 479 0.80 13.78 6.08
N TYR A 480 1.00 15.04 5.70
CA TYR A 480 0.85 15.53 4.32
C TYR A 480 2.13 15.47 3.49
N THR A 481 3.26 15.22 4.13
CA THR A 481 4.52 14.95 3.44
C THR A 481 4.36 13.64 2.66
N ASP A 482 4.73 13.66 1.37
CA ASP A 482 4.66 12.52 0.44
C ASP A 482 3.25 11.96 0.17
N GLN A 483 2.18 12.69 0.52
CA GLN A 483 0.83 12.30 0.08
C GLN A 483 0.68 12.50 -1.43
N PRO A 484 0.16 11.50 -2.16
CA PRO A 484 -0.05 11.62 -3.59
C PRO A 484 -1.10 12.70 -3.87
N GLU A 485 -0.89 13.49 -4.91
CA GLU A 485 -1.88 14.48 -5.35
C GLU A 485 -3.25 13.81 -5.58
N PRO A 486 -4.33 14.33 -4.98
CA PRO A 486 -5.67 13.83 -5.25
C PRO A 486 -6.00 13.88 -6.74
N ALA A 487 -6.67 12.85 -7.23
CA ALA A 487 -7.19 12.85 -8.60
C ALA A 487 -8.29 13.89 -8.79
N VAL A 488 -9.11 14.10 -7.74
CA VAL A 488 -10.21 15.04 -7.71
C VAL A 488 -10.29 15.69 -6.32
N LEU A 489 -10.48 17.02 -6.29
CA LEU A 489 -10.84 17.76 -5.08
C LEU A 489 -12.36 17.91 -5.03
N GLY A 490 -12.98 17.30 -4.02
CA GLY A 490 -14.43 17.25 -3.83
C GLY A 490 -14.99 18.39 -2.97
N ASN A 491 -14.11 19.15 -2.30
CA ASN A 491 -14.52 20.34 -1.56
C ASN A 491 -14.93 21.45 -2.53
N PRO A 492 -15.98 22.24 -2.22
CA PRO A 492 -16.31 23.42 -3.00
C PRO A 492 -15.10 24.38 -3.09
N PRO A 493 -14.90 25.09 -4.20
CA PRO A 493 -13.84 26.09 -4.32
C PRO A 493 -13.91 27.10 -3.18
N GLN A 494 -12.81 27.29 -2.46
CA GLN A 494 -12.71 28.27 -1.38
C GLN A 494 -12.33 29.64 -1.96
N PRO A 495 -12.76 30.76 -1.32
CA PRO A 495 -12.30 32.08 -1.71
C PRO A 495 -10.77 32.13 -1.69
N PRO A 496 -10.13 32.72 -2.71
CA PRO A 496 -8.68 32.87 -2.70
C PRO A 496 -8.25 33.64 -1.45
N ILE A 497 -7.15 33.21 -0.84
CA ILE A 497 -6.59 33.87 0.33
C ILE A 497 -6.29 35.33 -0.04
N PRO A 498 -6.90 36.33 0.64
CA PRO A 498 -6.52 37.71 0.42
C PRO A 498 -5.06 37.88 0.82
N CYS A 499 -4.17 38.25 -0.12
CA CYS A 499 -2.78 38.57 0.21
C CYS A 499 -2.79 39.77 1.19
N SER A 500 -2.49 39.52 2.48
CA SER A 500 -2.33 40.59 3.47
C SER A 500 -0.85 40.91 3.64
N GLY A 501 -0.33 41.84 2.85
CA GLY A 501 1.04 42.35 2.98
C GLY A 501 1.67 42.70 1.63
N SER A 502 2.55 43.71 1.65
CA SER A 502 3.20 44.35 0.50
C SER A 502 4.26 43.49 -0.23
N GLY A 503 4.14 42.16 -0.19
CA GLY A 503 5.04 41.23 -0.88
C GLY A 503 4.40 40.64 -2.16
N PRO A 504 5.21 40.27 -3.18
CA PRO A 504 4.67 39.65 -4.39
C PRO A 504 4.15 38.23 -4.08
N CYS A 505 2.87 37.97 -4.38
CA CYS A 505 2.24 36.67 -4.19
C CYS A 505 2.94 35.61 -5.09
N PRO A 506 3.14 34.36 -4.63
CA PRO A 506 3.52 33.26 -5.51
C PRO A 506 2.40 33.08 -6.54
N ARG A 507 2.74 33.10 -7.82
CA ARG A 507 1.77 32.94 -8.90
C ARG A 507 1.16 31.55 -8.80
N ASN A 508 -0.15 31.47 -8.62
CA ASN A 508 -0.90 30.30 -9.07
C ASN A 508 -0.61 30.15 -10.56
N GLY A 509 0.16 29.12 -10.92
CA GLY A 509 0.35 28.75 -12.31
C GLY A 509 -1.02 28.54 -12.96
N PRO A 510 -1.20 28.93 -14.24
CA PRO A 510 -2.50 28.78 -14.88
C PRO A 510 -2.90 27.31 -14.86
N VAL A 511 -4.11 27.05 -14.36
CA VAL A 511 -4.83 25.81 -14.61
C VAL A 511 -4.94 25.71 -16.13
N GLN A 512 -4.13 24.85 -16.74
CA GLN A 512 -4.31 24.54 -18.15
C GLN A 512 -5.63 23.78 -18.29
N PRO A 513 -6.55 24.22 -19.15
CA PRO A 513 -7.69 23.39 -19.51
C PRO A 513 -7.15 22.13 -20.21
N ARG A 514 -7.51 20.96 -19.68
CA ARG A 514 -7.39 19.70 -20.43
C ARG A 514 -8.69 19.42 -21.16
#